data_AF-A0A956V9M0-F1
#
_entry.id   AF-A0A956V9M0-F1
#
_cell.length_a   1.000
_cell.length_b   1.000
_cell.length_c   1.000
_cell.angle_alpha   90.00
_cell.angle_beta   90.00
_cell.angle_gamma   90.00
#
_symmetry.space_group_name_H-M   'P 1'
#
loop_
_entity.id
_entity.type
_entity.pdbx_description
1 polymer ?
#
loop_
_entity_poly.entity_id
_entity_poly.type
_entity_poly.pdbx_seq_one_letter_code
_entity_poly.pdbx_strand_id
1 'polypeptide(L)'
;MKLQYQKESFIAKEYWGTAFARFFPVMFAQRCPVCLEAGIFKNYFELREACPVCHSQFERDKGSAILSAAISYFAVMVIGLLIAIPMILTYGFFEGITFVLVGIILALIFLLHRPVKGLYIWTMWCFGFVYPDR
;
A
#
# COMPACT_ATOMS: atom_id res chain seq x y z
N MET A 1 -7.93 -18.85 -24.64
CA MET A 1 -8.86 -18.16 -23.71
C MET A 1 -9.25 -19.02 -22.49
N LYS A 2 -9.84 -20.22 -22.64
CA LYS A 2 -10.21 -21.07 -21.47
C LYS A 2 -9.02 -21.55 -20.60
N LEU A 3 -7.86 -21.81 -21.20
CA LEU A 3 -6.66 -22.25 -20.47
C LEU A 3 -6.01 -21.15 -19.61
N GLN A 4 -6.13 -19.88 -20.02
CA GLN A 4 -5.65 -18.72 -19.24
C GLN A 4 -6.53 -18.52 -18.00
N TYR A 5 -7.86 -18.52 -18.17
CA TYR A 5 -8.82 -18.39 -17.09
C TYR A 5 -8.69 -19.51 -16.03
N GLN A 6 -8.39 -20.74 -16.47
CA GLN A 6 -8.20 -21.86 -15.55
C GLN A 6 -6.88 -21.76 -14.75
N LYS A 7 -5.82 -21.19 -15.34
CA LYS A 7 -4.56 -20.90 -14.63
C LYS A 7 -4.74 -19.75 -13.62
N GLU A 8 -5.43 -18.69 -13.99
CA GLU A 8 -5.70 -17.53 -13.13
C GLU A 8 -6.52 -17.91 -11.90
N SER A 9 -7.54 -18.77 -12.06
CA SER A 9 -8.36 -19.24 -10.94
C SER A 9 -7.61 -20.20 -9.99
N PHE A 10 -6.66 -20.98 -10.50
CA PHE A 10 -5.81 -21.84 -9.65
C PHE A 10 -4.80 -21.01 -8.85
N ILE A 11 -4.15 -20.05 -9.50
CA ILE A 11 -3.19 -19.12 -8.87
C ILE A 11 -3.89 -18.26 -7.80
N ALA A 12 -5.09 -17.77 -8.08
CA ALA A 12 -5.89 -17.02 -7.10
C ALA A 12 -6.17 -17.86 -5.84
N LYS A 13 -6.56 -19.13 -5.99
CA LYS A 13 -6.86 -19.99 -4.83
C LYS A 13 -5.64 -20.19 -3.92
N GLU A 14 -4.45 -20.34 -4.51
CA GLU A 14 -3.19 -20.51 -3.78
C GLU A 14 -2.76 -19.21 -3.05
N TYR A 15 -2.97 -18.05 -3.67
CA TYR A 15 -2.68 -16.76 -3.05
C TYR A 15 -3.60 -16.44 -1.88
N TRP A 16 -4.91 -16.66 -2.01
CA TRP A 16 -5.86 -16.41 -0.93
C TRP A 16 -5.59 -17.27 0.32
N GLY A 17 -5.05 -18.48 0.17
CA GLY A 17 -4.66 -19.34 1.31
C GLY A 17 -3.46 -18.82 2.11
N THR A 18 -2.56 -18.05 1.49
CA THR A 18 -1.37 -17.48 2.15
C THR A 18 -1.46 -15.98 2.37
N ALA A 19 -2.56 -15.35 1.93
CA ALA A 19 -2.73 -13.91 1.94
C ALA A 19 -2.55 -13.30 3.34
N PHE A 20 -3.21 -13.87 4.34
CA PHE A 20 -3.11 -13.41 5.72
C PHE A 20 -1.69 -13.56 6.29
N ALA A 21 -1.03 -14.68 6.00
CA ALA A 21 0.34 -14.93 6.47
C ALA A 21 1.35 -13.93 5.88
N ARG A 22 1.11 -13.46 4.64
CA ARG A 22 1.99 -12.52 3.93
C ARG A 22 1.64 -11.05 4.17
N PHE A 23 0.52 -10.76 4.83
CA PHE A 23 0.05 -9.39 5.06
C PHE A 23 1.05 -8.53 5.83
N PHE A 24 1.45 -8.98 7.02
CA PHE A 24 2.39 -8.25 7.89
C PHE A 24 3.77 -8.00 7.26
N PRO A 25 4.48 -9.00 6.70
CA PRO A 25 5.80 -8.77 6.12
C PRO A 25 5.74 -7.86 4.88
N VAL A 26 4.64 -7.86 4.13
CA VAL A 26 4.47 -6.94 3.00
C VAL A 26 4.15 -5.52 3.48
N MET A 27 3.24 -5.37 4.44
CA MET A 27 2.79 -4.06 4.91
C MET A 27 3.80 -3.32 5.80
N PHE A 28 4.49 -4.03 6.69
CA PHE A 28 5.43 -3.40 7.64
C PHE A 28 6.88 -3.55 7.21
N ALA A 29 7.28 -4.75 6.82
CA ALA A 29 8.64 -5.01 6.36
C ALA A 29 8.84 -4.70 4.87
N GLN A 30 7.79 -4.24 4.17
CA GLN A 30 7.84 -3.79 2.78
C GLN A 30 8.44 -4.85 1.85
N ARG A 31 8.18 -6.13 2.14
CA ARG A 31 8.70 -7.28 1.38
C ARG A 31 7.83 -7.58 0.17
N CYS A 32 8.41 -8.20 -0.84
CA CYS A 32 7.70 -8.67 -2.02
C CYS A 32 6.61 -9.69 -1.62
N PRO A 33 5.34 -9.55 -2.04
CA PRO A 33 4.28 -10.49 -1.68
C PRO A 33 4.44 -11.87 -2.34
N VAL A 34 5.26 -11.98 -3.40
CA VAL A 34 5.51 -13.24 -4.11
C VAL A 34 6.62 -14.06 -3.44
N CYS A 35 7.82 -13.47 -3.27
CA CYS A 35 9.00 -14.19 -2.75
C CYS A 35 9.35 -13.86 -1.30
N LEU A 36 8.87 -12.73 -0.74
CA LEU A 36 9.21 -12.22 0.59
C LEU A 36 10.71 -11.90 0.85
N GLU A 37 11.59 -12.11 -0.11
CA GLU A 37 13.03 -11.92 0.06
C GLU A 37 13.47 -10.46 -0.13
N ALA A 38 13.00 -9.81 -1.21
CA ALA A 38 13.40 -8.44 -1.52
C ALA A 38 12.38 -7.41 -1.02
N GLY A 39 12.86 -6.19 -0.77
CA GLY A 39 12.00 -5.04 -0.48
C GLY A 39 11.38 -4.46 -1.77
N ILE A 40 10.13 -4.01 -1.70
CA ILE A 40 9.40 -3.38 -2.82
C ILE A 40 9.87 -1.95 -3.09
N PHE A 41 10.47 -1.28 -2.10
CA PHE A 41 10.98 0.08 -2.21
C PHE A 41 12.47 0.13 -2.57
N LYS A 42 12.85 1.08 -3.41
CA LYS A 42 14.24 1.45 -3.69
C LYS A 42 14.72 2.55 -2.73
N ASN A 43 13.89 3.57 -2.54
CA ASN A 43 14.11 4.69 -1.62
C ASN A 43 12.90 4.88 -0.70
N TYR A 44 12.84 5.95 0.10
CA TYR A 44 11.68 6.17 0.99
C TYR A 44 10.36 6.36 0.22
N PHE A 45 10.42 6.96 -0.96
CA PHE A 45 9.27 7.30 -1.80
C PHE A 45 9.26 6.59 -3.16
N GLU A 46 10.37 5.98 -3.55
CA GLU A 46 10.53 5.37 -4.87
C GLU A 46 10.27 3.86 -4.78
N LEU A 47 9.18 3.42 -5.43
CA LEU A 47 8.85 2.01 -5.59
C LEU A 47 9.70 1.41 -6.70
N ARG A 48 10.11 0.15 -6.56
CA ARG A 48 10.76 -0.59 -7.64
C ARG A 48 9.71 -0.93 -8.69
N GLU A 49 10.10 -0.92 -9.97
CA GLU A 49 9.24 -1.40 -11.05
C GLU A 49 9.03 -2.92 -10.98
N ALA A 50 10.12 -3.65 -10.71
CA ALA A 50 10.12 -5.11 -10.56
C ALA A 50 10.94 -5.57 -9.35
N CYS A 51 10.58 -6.76 -8.85
CA CYS A 51 11.36 -7.42 -7.80
C CYS A 51 12.73 -7.89 -8.34
N PRO A 52 13.85 -7.63 -7.64
CA PRO A 52 15.17 -8.07 -8.10
C PRO A 52 15.41 -9.60 -7.99
N VAL A 53 14.55 -10.33 -7.27
CA VAL A 53 14.69 -11.78 -7.04
C VAL A 53 13.74 -12.57 -7.93
N CYS A 54 12.43 -12.28 -7.85
CA CYS A 54 11.41 -13.03 -8.58
C CYS A 54 10.90 -12.33 -9.84
N HIS A 55 11.42 -11.15 -10.16
CA HIS A 55 11.07 -10.36 -11.34
C HIS A 55 9.58 -10.04 -11.49
N SER A 56 8.79 -10.11 -10.42
CA SER A 56 7.38 -9.69 -10.44
C SER A 56 7.28 -8.18 -10.63
N GLN A 57 6.53 -7.73 -11.62
CA GLN A 57 6.24 -6.32 -11.84
C GLN A 57 5.20 -5.82 -10.82
N PHE A 58 5.53 -4.75 -10.10
CA PHE A 58 4.65 -4.18 -9.07
C PHE A 58 3.65 -3.16 -9.64
N GLU A 59 4.07 -2.39 -10.64
CA GLU A 59 3.21 -1.46 -11.38
C GLU A 59 3.30 -1.78 -12.89
N ARG A 60 2.30 -2.48 -13.43
CA ARG A 60 2.22 -2.80 -14.88
C ARG A 60 1.65 -1.65 -15.70
N ASP A 61 0.66 -0.97 -15.15
CA ASP A 61 0.00 0.16 -15.79
C ASP A 61 0.35 1.45 -15.07
N LYS A 62 0.66 2.52 -15.81
CA LYS A 62 0.90 3.86 -15.23
C LYS A 62 -0.29 4.35 -14.39
N GLY A 63 -1.51 3.91 -14.70
CA GLY A 63 -2.72 4.24 -13.93
C GLY A 63 -2.75 3.63 -12.52
N SER A 64 -2.07 2.50 -12.32
CA SER A 64 -2.00 1.80 -11.03
C SER A 64 -1.25 2.63 -9.96
N ALA A 65 -0.23 3.39 -10.39
CA ALA A 65 0.50 4.33 -9.55
C ALA A 65 -0.40 5.47 -9.04
N ILE A 66 -1.28 5.98 -9.90
CA ILE A 66 -2.23 7.06 -9.54
C ILE A 66 -3.25 6.55 -8.51
N LEU A 67 -3.76 5.34 -8.70
CA LEU A 67 -4.72 4.74 -7.76
C LEU A 67 -4.11 4.58 -6.36
N SER A 68 -2.87 4.10 -6.27
CA SER A 68 -2.18 3.97 -4.98
C SER A 68 -1.90 5.32 -4.30
N ALA A 69 -1.62 6.38 -5.08
CA ALA A 69 -1.50 7.73 -4.56
C ALA A 69 -2.85 8.28 -4.06
N ALA A 70 -3.94 8.04 -4.79
CA ALA A 70 -5.28 8.42 -4.39
C ALA A 70 -5.71 7.72 -3.09
N ILE A 71 -5.43 6.42 -2.93
CA ILE A 71 -5.70 5.67 -1.70
C ILE A 71 -4.89 6.26 -0.52
N SER A 72 -3.62 6.60 -0.74
CA SER A 72 -2.77 7.21 0.28
C SER A 72 -3.31 8.57 0.73
N TYR A 73 -3.71 9.42 -0.23
CA TYR A 73 -4.32 10.71 0.05
C TYR A 73 -5.64 10.56 0.82
N PHE A 74 -6.51 9.65 0.38
CA PHE A 74 -7.78 9.38 1.06
C PHE A 74 -7.57 8.90 2.49
N ALA A 75 -6.61 7.99 2.73
CA ALA A 75 -6.30 7.50 4.07
C ALA A 75 -5.82 8.61 5.00
N VAL A 76 -4.92 9.48 4.53
CA VAL A 76 -4.44 10.65 5.29
C VAL A 76 -5.59 11.60 5.61
N MET A 77 -6.46 11.89 4.64
CA MET A 77 -7.61 12.78 4.84
C MET A 77 -8.59 12.23 5.88
N VAL A 78 -8.95 10.96 5.78
CA VAL A 78 -9.89 10.32 6.72
C VAL A 78 -9.31 10.33 8.13
N ILE A 79 -8.05 9.88 8.31
CA ILE A 79 -7.43 9.85 9.64
C ILE A 79 -7.20 11.27 10.17
N GLY A 80 -6.80 12.20 9.30
CA GLY A 80 -6.63 13.60 9.66
C GLY A 80 -7.93 14.21 10.21
N LEU A 81 -9.07 13.96 9.56
CA LEU A 81 -10.38 14.40 10.05
C LEU A 81 -10.79 13.70 11.35
N LEU A 82 -10.54 12.39 11.46
CA LEU A 82 -10.79 11.63 12.68
C LEU A 82 -10.00 12.14 13.90
N ILE A 83 -8.85 12.78 13.68
CA ILE A 83 -8.07 13.42 14.73
C ILE A 83 -8.50 14.88 14.94
N ALA A 84 -8.66 15.63 13.85
CA ALA A 84 -8.96 17.06 13.90
C ALA A 84 -10.32 17.37 14.53
N ILE A 85 -11.37 16.64 14.15
CA ILE A 85 -12.73 16.86 14.66
C ILE A 85 -12.79 16.73 16.19
N PRO A 86 -12.39 15.60 16.82
CA PRO A 86 -12.45 15.48 18.27
C PRO A 86 -11.52 16.48 18.96
N MET A 87 -10.37 16.82 18.37
CA MET A 87 -9.46 17.81 18.94
C MET A 87 -10.11 19.21 18.98
N ILE A 88 -10.80 19.63 17.91
CA ILE A 88 -11.53 20.90 17.87
C ILE A 88 -12.71 20.87 18.85
N LEU A 89 -13.44 19.75 18.93
CA LEU A 89 -14.59 19.62 19.84
C LEU A 89 -14.19 19.64 21.32
N THR A 90 -12.97 19.17 21.65
CA THR A 90 -12.50 19.08 23.05
C THR A 90 -11.75 20.32 23.51
N TYR A 91 -10.93 20.93 22.64
CA TYR A 91 -10.05 22.06 23.00
C TYR A 91 -10.49 23.40 22.40
N GLY A 92 -11.49 23.41 21.51
CA GLY A 92 -11.92 24.60 20.78
C GLY A 92 -10.89 25.08 19.76
N PHE A 93 -11.11 26.29 19.23
CA PHE A 93 -10.15 26.96 18.36
C PHE A 93 -9.18 27.80 19.20
N PHE A 94 -7.99 27.26 19.45
CA PHE A 94 -6.92 27.98 20.16
C PHE A 94 -5.84 28.48 19.21
N GLU A 95 -5.06 29.48 19.64
CA GLU A 95 -3.92 29.99 18.88
C GLU A 95 -2.86 28.91 18.70
N GLY A 96 -2.65 28.48 17.46
CA GLY A 96 -1.67 27.45 17.11
C GLY A 96 -2.27 26.11 16.68
N ILE A 97 -3.60 25.94 16.74
CA ILE A 97 -4.27 24.72 16.26
C ILE A 97 -3.91 24.38 14.81
N THR A 98 -3.77 25.39 13.95
CA THR A 98 -3.35 25.22 12.55
C THR A 98 -1.96 24.58 12.45
N PHE A 99 -0.98 25.03 13.25
CA PHE A 99 0.37 24.45 13.23
C PHE A 99 0.37 23.01 13.74
N VAL A 100 -0.42 22.72 14.78
CA VAL A 100 -0.59 21.35 15.29
C VAL A 100 -1.20 20.45 14.23
N LEU A 101 -2.29 20.87 13.59
CA LEU A 101 -2.96 20.10 12.54
C LEU A 101 -2.06 19.88 11.32
N VAL A 102 -1.35 20.92 10.87
CA VAL A 102 -0.37 20.79 9.77
C VAL A 102 0.74 19.81 10.16
N GLY A 103 1.28 19.90 11.37
CA GLY A 103 2.28 18.97 11.88
C GLY A 103 1.79 17.52 11.90
N ILE A 104 0.55 17.30 12.35
CA ILE A 104 -0.09 15.97 12.35
C ILE A 104 -0.27 15.46 10.92
N ILE A 105 -0.79 16.28 10.00
CA ILE A 105 -0.99 15.87 8.61
C ILE A 105 0.34 15.50 7.95
N LEU A 106 1.38 16.30 8.15
CA LEU A 106 2.72 15.99 7.64
C LEU A 106 3.22 14.66 8.23
N ALA A 107 3.12 14.47 9.54
CA ALA A 107 3.50 13.21 10.19
C ALA A 107 2.72 12.02 9.62
N LEU A 108 1.41 12.16 9.38
CA LEU A 108 0.58 11.13 8.76
C LEU A 108 1.02 10.82 7.34
N ILE A 109 1.35 11.82 6.51
CA ILE A 109 1.84 11.59 5.15
C ILE A 109 3.10 10.73 5.18
N PHE A 110 4.09 11.07 6.02
CA PHE A 110 5.32 10.28 6.12
C PHE A 110 5.08 8.88 6.68
N LEU A 111 4.27 8.76 7.73
CA LEU A 111 4.04 7.50 8.43
C LEU A 111 3.16 6.53 7.64
N LEU A 112 2.11 7.03 6.97
CA LEU A 112 1.14 6.20 6.25
C LEU A 112 1.56 5.87 4.83
N HIS A 113 2.42 6.67 4.20
CA HIS A 113 2.77 6.45 2.80
C HIS A 113 3.29 5.02 2.54
N ARG A 114 4.19 4.54 3.40
CA ARG A 114 4.76 3.20 3.29
C ARG A 114 3.76 2.06 3.55
N PRO A 115 3.06 1.98 4.70
CA PRO A 115 2.13 0.89 4.95
C PRO A 115 0.96 0.87 3.96
N VAL A 116 0.45 2.04 3.52
CA VAL A 116 -0.63 2.10 2.53
C VAL A 116 -0.18 1.58 1.17
N LYS A 117 1.04 1.93 0.72
CA LYS A 117 1.62 1.38 -0.51
C LYS A 117 1.84 -0.14 -0.41
N GLY A 118 2.37 -0.62 0.72
CA GLY A 118 2.53 -2.07 0.97
C GLY A 118 1.20 -2.81 0.93
N LEU A 119 0.16 -2.25 1.57
CA LEU A 119 -1.20 -2.77 1.53
C LEU A 119 -1.76 -2.82 0.11
N TYR A 120 -1.58 -1.76 -0.67
CA TYR A 120 -2.00 -1.70 -2.07
C TYR A 120 -1.34 -2.79 -2.93
N ILE A 121 -0.02 -3.00 -2.79
CA ILE A 121 0.67 -4.05 -3.55
C ILE A 121 0.22 -5.45 -3.10
N TRP A 122 -0.03 -5.63 -1.80
CA TRP A 122 -0.58 -6.87 -1.27
C TRP A 122 -1.98 -7.15 -1.84
N THR A 123 -2.88 -6.16 -1.91
CA THR A 123 -4.21 -6.37 -2.51
C THR A 123 -4.10 -6.68 -4.00
N MET A 124 -3.23 -5.99 -4.74
CA MET A 124 -2.98 -6.27 -6.16
C MET A 124 -2.42 -7.68 -6.38
N TRP A 125 -1.57 -8.17 -5.48
CA TRP A 125 -1.10 -9.54 -5.51
C TRP A 125 -2.20 -10.55 -5.18
N CYS A 126 -3.06 -10.30 -4.18
CA CYS A 126 -4.21 -11.15 -3.87
C CYS A 126 -5.21 -11.25 -5.03
N PHE A 127 -5.37 -10.19 -5.82
CA PHE A 127 -6.17 -10.19 -7.05
C PHE A 127 -5.46 -10.85 -8.25
N GLY A 128 -4.18 -11.18 -8.12
CA GLY A 128 -3.40 -11.81 -9.20
C GLY A 128 -2.87 -10.83 -10.24
N PHE A 129 -2.87 -9.51 -9.99
CA PHE A 129 -2.26 -8.53 -10.89
C PHE A 129 -0.72 -8.52 -10.80
N VAL A 130 -0.17 -8.96 -9.66
CA VAL A 130 1.26 -9.10 -9.43
C VAL A 130 1.63 -10.57 -9.50
N TYR A 131 2.32 -10.97 -10.57
CA TYR A 131 2.82 -12.34 -10.75
C TYR A 131 4.26 -12.30 -11.28
N PRO A 132 5.07 -13.33 -11.00
CA PRO A 132 6.40 -13.44 -11.57
C PRO A 132 6.32 -13.65 -13.08
N ASP A 133 7.03 -12.82 -13.84
CA ASP A 133 7.26 -13.01 -15.26
C ASP A 133 8.33 -14.10 -15.42
N ARG A 134 7.89 -15.37 -15.53
CA ARG A 134 8.74 -16.51 -15.88
C ARG A 134 8.69 -16.80 -17.37
#